data_AF-A0A921U6K7-F1
#
_entry.id   AF-A0A921U6K7-F1
#
_cell.length_a   1.000
_cell.length_b   1.000
_cell.length_c   1.000
_cell.angle_alpha   90.00
_cell.angle_beta   90.00
_cell.angle_gamma   90.00
#
_symmetry.space_group_name_H-M   'P 1'
#
loop_
_entity.id
_entity.type
_entity.pdbx_description
1 polymer ?
#
loop_
_entity_poly.entity_id
_entity_poly.type
_entity_poly.pdbx_seq_one_letter_code
_entity_poly.pdbx_strand_id
1 'polypeptide(L)'
;MTYLLKSRSEPTQLLPASSEEQQRKINEVRELLGDLPTEMPNFLSDATIRRFLRARNWSTTKATKSLKETTSWRRHYKPEKIRWESIADSENEAKRAYIPDYLDKNGRMVFVTLPAIKTKTSEKDHLKYLVYNLETLLMYSEDAEEECIVWISDFQGWAISNNKTFPRATNE
;
A
#
# COMPACT_ATOMS: atom_id res chain seq x y z
N MET A 1 -19.21 -22.86 23.88
CA MET A 1 -19.00 -22.76 22.41
C MET A 1 -17.72 -21.98 22.18
N THR A 2 -16.58 -22.66 22.26
CA THR A 2 -15.24 -22.10 22.08
C THR A 2 -14.96 -22.01 20.59
N TYR A 3 -14.98 -20.80 20.03
CA TYR A 3 -14.52 -20.58 18.66
C TYR A 3 -13.00 -20.70 18.66
N LEU A 4 -12.53 -21.91 18.34
CA LEU A 4 -11.14 -22.17 17.99
C LEU A 4 -10.78 -21.23 16.84
N LEU A 5 -10.00 -20.18 17.12
CA LEU A 5 -9.19 -19.50 16.13
C LEU A 5 -8.25 -20.57 15.58
N LYS A 6 -8.64 -21.20 14.47
CA LYS A 6 -7.73 -22.03 13.68
C LYS A 6 -6.64 -21.06 13.25
N SER A 7 -5.47 -21.15 13.90
CA SER A 7 -4.29 -20.39 13.49
C SER A 7 -4.10 -20.70 12.02
N ARG A 8 -4.34 -19.70 11.17
CA ARG A 8 -3.96 -19.77 9.77
C ARG A 8 -2.47 -20.07 9.82
N SER A 9 -2.05 -21.25 9.35
CA SER A 9 -0.64 -21.54 9.16
C SER A 9 -0.06 -20.34 8.43
N GLU A 10 0.91 -19.66 9.03
CA GLU A 10 1.66 -18.64 8.32
C GLU A 10 2.08 -19.28 6.99
N PRO A 11 1.75 -18.68 5.83
CA PRO A 11 2.30 -19.19 4.60
C PRO A 11 3.81 -19.15 4.79
N THR A 12 4.45 -20.32 4.84
CA THR A 12 5.91 -20.42 4.92
C THR A 12 6.45 -19.52 3.83
N GLN A 13 6.96 -18.35 4.21
CA GLN A 13 7.54 -17.44 3.25
C GLN A 13 8.75 -18.20 2.70
N LEU A 14 8.68 -18.60 1.42
CA LEU A 14 9.82 -19.09 0.66
C LEU A 14 10.74 -17.89 0.45
N LEU A 15 11.39 -17.44 1.52
CA LEU A 15 12.44 -16.44 1.48
C LEU A 15 13.59 -17.09 0.69
N PRO A 16 14.09 -16.45 -0.38
CA PRO A 16 15.30 -16.90 -1.06
C PRO A 16 16.41 -16.97 -0.03
N ALA A 17 17.22 -18.01 -0.12
CA ALA A 17 18.15 -18.39 0.95
C ALA A 17 19.32 -17.41 1.09
N SER A 18 19.61 -16.60 0.05
CA SER A 18 20.71 -15.65 0.02
C SER A 18 20.36 -14.32 -0.69
N SER A 19 21.11 -13.26 -0.37
CA SER A 19 21.01 -11.95 -1.05
C SER A 19 21.22 -12.06 -2.57
N GLU A 20 22.12 -12.94 -3.01
CA GLU A 20 22.37 -13.21 -4.43
C GLU A 20 21.15 -13.80 -5.14
N GLU A 21 20.44 -14.74 -4.49
CA GLU A 21 19.24 -15.33 -5.05
C GLU A 21 18.10 -14.30 -5.17
N GLN A 22 17.99 -13.40 -4.18
CA GLN A 22 17.04 -12.29 -4.25
C GLN A 22 17.36 -11.38 -5.44
N GLN A 23 18.63 -11.02 -5.64
CA GLN A 23 19.05 -10.17 -6.76
C GLN A 23 18.81 -10.85 -8.11
N ARG A 24 19.06 -12.16 -8.22
CA ARG A 24 18.75 -12.93 -9.43
C ARG A 24 17.27 -12.85 -9.79
N LYS A 25 16.38 -13.03 -8.81
CA LYS A 25 14.92 -12.93 -9.04
C LYS A 25 14.48 -11.52 -9.42
N ILE A 26 15.11 -10.48 -8.87
CA ILE A 26 14.83 -9.10 -9.26
C ILE A 26 15.22 -8.87 -10.73
N ASN A 27 16.41 -9.34 -11.13
CA ASN A 27 16.88 -9.23 -12.51
C ASN A 27 15.97 -10.00 -13.49
N GLU A 28 15.53 -11.21 -13.14
CA GLU A 28 14.57 -11.98 -13.94
C GLU A 28 13.25 -11.21 -14.13
N VAL A 29 12.71 -10.59 -13.07
CA VAL A 29 11.52 -9.75 -13.20
C VAL A 29 11.77 -8.54 -14.10
N ARG A 30 12.94 -7.89 -14.01
CA ARG A 30 13.29 -6.78 -14.92
C ARG A 30 13.27 -7.21 -16.38
N GLU A 31 13.86 -8.35 -16.69
CA GLU A 31 13.84 -8.90 -18.05
C GLU A 31 12.40 -9.16 -18.54
N LEU A 32 11.55 -9.74 -17.68
CA LEU A 32 10.14 -10.01 -18.00
C LEU A 32 9.27 -8.74 -18.14
N LEU A 33 9.71 -7.63 -17.54
CA LEU A 33 9.06 -6.32 -17.68
C LEU A 33 9.42 -5.62 -19.00
N GLY A 34 10.52 -6.01 -19.66
CA GLY A 34 10.98 -5.38 -20.91
C GLY A 34 11.33 -3.90 -20.70
N ASP A 35 10.80 -3.02 -21.54
CA ASP A 35 11.12 -1.58 -21.52
C ASP A 35 10.38 -0.78 -20.43
N LEU A 36 9.46 -1.40 -19.69
CA LEU A 36 8.68 -0.70 -18.66
C LEU A 36 9.53 0.02 -17.60
N PRO A 37 10.65 -0.55 -17.09
CA PRO A 37 11.52 0.13 -16.12
C PRO A 37 12.14 1.42 -16.68
N THR A 38 12.33 1.53 -18.00
CA THR A 38 12.82 2.75 -18.65
C THR A 38 11.76 3.85 -18.66
N GLU A 39 10.49 3.48 -18.72
CA GLU A 39 9.36 4.43 -18.69
C GLU A 39 9.09 4.97 -17.28
N MET A 40 9.20 4.12 -16.25
CA MET A 40 8.90 4.48 -14.87
C MET A 40 10.04 4.08 -13.91
N PRO A 41 11.26 4.62 -14.07
CA PRO A 41 12.45 4.16 -13.35
C PRO A 41 12.33 4.34 -11.83
N ASN A 42 11.74 5.44 -11.37
CA ASN A 42 11.57 5.71 -9.94
C ASN A 42 10.63 4.70 -9.27
N PHE A 43 9.55 4.31 -9.97
CA PHE A 43 8.60 3.34 -9.43
C PHE A 43 9.15 1.91 -9.53
N LEU A 44 9.75 1.53 -10.66
CA LEU A 44 10.26 0.17 -10.93
C LEU A 44 11.71 -0.04 -10.45
N SER A 45 12.02 0.49 -9.27
CA SER A 45 13.29 0.29 -8.57
C SER A 45 13.46 -1.15 -8.05
N ASP A 46 14.69 -1.54 -7.70
CA ASP A 46 14.96 -2.84 -7.05
C ASP A 46 14.10 -3.06 -5.80
N ALA A 47 13.96 -1.99 -5.01
CA ALA A 47 13.15 -1.91 -3.80
C ALA A 47 11.68 -2.28 -4.08
N THR A 48 11.04 -1.62 -5.05
CA THR A 48 9.66 -1.93 -5.45
C THR A 48 9.54 -3.34 -6.02
N ILE A 49 10.44 -3.77 -6.89
CA ILE A 49 10.39 -5.14 -7.46
C ILE A 49 10.49 -6.18 -6.34
N ARG A 50 11.37 -5.95 -5.35
CA ARG A 50 11.51 -6.81 -4.17
C ARG A 50 10.22 -6.86 -3.36
N ARG A 51 9.49 -5.76 -3.16
CA ARG A 51 8.17 -5.77 -2.50
C ARG A 51 7.17 -6.65 -3.22
N PHE A 52 7.07 -6.52 -4.53
CA PHE A 52 6.15 -7.32 -5.34
C PHE A 52 6.54 -8.81 -5.33
N LEU A 53 7.84 -9.11 -5.33
CA LEU A 53 8.33 -10.48 -5.13
C LEU A 53 7.92 -11.03 -3.76
N ARG A 54 8.19 -10.31 -2.66
CA ARG A 54 7.79 -10.71 -1.29
C ARG A 54 6.29 -10.97 -1.21
N ALA A 55 5.46 -10.06 -1.72
CA ALA A 55 3.99 -10.18 -1.70
C ALA A 55 3.45 -11.36 -2.54
N ARG A 56 4.24 -11.85 -3.50
CA ARG A 56 3.87 -12.97 -4.37
C ARG A 56 4.70 -14.23 -4.09
N ASN A 57 5.20 -14.38 -2.86
CA ASN A 57 6.00 -15.54 -2.42
C ASN A 57 7.18 -15.82 -3.35
N TRP A 58 7.87 -14.76 -3.80
CA TRP A 58 9.03 -14.79 -4.68
C TRP A 58 8.80 -15.51 -6.03
N SER A 59 7.56 -15.52 -6.51
CA SER A 59 7.20 -15.94 -7.86
C SER A 59 7.39 -14.79 -8.85
N THR A 60 8.38 -14.91 -9.73
CA THR A 60 8.72 -13.89 -10.73
C THR A 60 7.59 -13.63 -11.72
N THR A 61 6.89 -14.69 -12.16
CA THR A 61 5.72 -14.59 -13.04
C THR A 61 4.56 -13.82 -12.41
N LYS A 62 4.20 -14.14 -11.16
CA LYS A 62 3.11 -13.46 -10.42
C LYS A 62 3.48 -12.01 -10.08
N ALA A 63 4.73 -11.77 -9.66
CA ALA A 63 5.23 -10.44 -9.37
C ALA A 63 5.20 -9.56 -10.62
N THR A 64 5.70 -10.07 -11.75
CA THR A 64 5.68 -9.37 -13.05
C THR A 64 4.26 -9.00 -13.46
N LYS A 65 3.31 -9.94 -13.37
CA LYS A 65 1.90 -9.66 -13.71
C LYS A 65 1.35 -8.51 -12.86
N SER A 66 1.54 -8.57 -11.54
CA SER A 66 1.08 -7.51 -10.64
C SER A 66 1.77 -6.16 -10.90
N LEU A 67 3.07 -6.16 -11.20
CA LEU A 67 3.79 -4.93 -11.57
C LEU A 67 3.23 -4.30 -12.84
N LYS A 68 2.91 -5.11 -13.88
CA LYS A 68 2.29 -4.61 -15.12
C LYS A 68 0.90 -4.02 -14.87
N GLU A 69 0.08 -4.68 -14.05
CA GLU A 69 -1.24 -4.19 -13.65
C GLU A 69 -1.14 -2.86 -12.87
N THR A 70 -0.24 -2.79 -11.88
CA THR A 70 -0.01 -1.55 -11.12
C THR A 70 0.54 -0.43 -12.01
N THR A 71 1.45 -0.73 -12.93
CA THR A 71 1.99 0.25 -13.89
C THR A 71 0.87 0.82 -14.77
N SER A 72 -0.03 -0.03 -15.27
CA SER A 72 -1.20 0.40 -16.03
C SER A 72 -2.12 1.32 -15.21
N TRP A 73 -2.39 0.95 -13.95
CA TRP A 73 -3.16 1.79 -13.03
C TRP A 73 -2.47 3.14 -12.78
N ARG A 74 -1.16 3.17 -12.54
CA ARG A 74 -0.40 4.42 -12.33
C ARG A 74 -0.46 5.33 -13.55
N ARG A 75 -0.35 4.80 -14.78
CA ARG A 75 -0.50 5.61 -16.00
C ARG A 75 -1.86 6.31 -16.08
N HIS A 76 -2.92 5.60 -15.68
CA HIS A 76 -4.28 6.12 -15.73
C HIS A 76 -4.56 7.10 -14.58
N TYR A 77 -4.27 6.68 -13.34
CA TYR A 77 -4.63 7.41 -12.13
C TYR A 77 -3.64 8.54 -11.78
N LYS A 78 -2.36 8.38 -12.15
CA LYS A 78 -1.26 9.35 -11.95
C LYS A 78 -1.09 9.78 -10.48
N PRO A 79 -0.89 8.82 -9.55
CA PRO A 79 -0.75 9.13 -8.13
C PRO A 79 0.39 10.12 -7.84
N GLU A 80 1.48 10.07 -8.61
CA GLU A 80 2.63 10.99 -8.49
C GLU A 80 2.29 12.45 -8.82
N LYS A 81 1.13 12.71 -9.44
CA LYS A 81 0.67 14.08 -9.77
C LYS A 81 -0.30 14.64 -8.73
N ILE A 82 -0.67 13.87 -7.71
CA ILE A 82 -1.56 14.36 -6.67
C ILE A 82 -0.79 15.36 -5.81
N ARG A 83 -1.26 16.60 -5.80
CA ARG A 83 -0.69 17.68 -4.98
C ARG A 83 -1.61 18.03 -3.83
N TRP A 84 -1.03 18.59 -2.78
CA TRP A 84 -1.74 19.00 -1.57
C TRP A 84 -2.92 19.92 -1.87
N GLU A 85 -2.71 20.89 -2.76
CA GLU A 85 -3.72 21.90 -3.17
C GLU A 85 -4.91 21.29 -3.91
N SER A 86 -4.78 20.04 -4.34
CA SER A 86 -5.83 19.32 -5.05
C SER A 86 -6.68 18.42 -4.12
N ILE A 87 -6.34 18.37 -2.83
CA ILE A 87 -7.12 17.69 -1.78
C ILE A 87 -8.17 18.68 -1.27
N ALA A 88 -9.40 18.20 -1.08
CA ALA A 88 -10.46 19.05 -0.55
C ALA A 88 -10.12 19.55 0.86
N ASP A 89 -10.26 20.85 1.11
CA ASP A 89 -9.93 21.46 2.41
C ASP A 89 -10.63 20.74 3.58
N SER A 90 -11.90 20.36 3.38
CA SER A 90 -12.67 19.61 4.37
C SER A 90 -12.13 18.20 4.68
N GLU A 91 -11.38 17.54 3.79
CA GLU A 91 -10.65 16.29 4.13
C GLU A 91 -9.50 16.58 5.07
N ASN A 92 -8.74 17.63 4.77
CA ASN A 92 -7.60 18.04 5.57
C ASN A 92 -8.02 18.51 6.97
N GLU A 93 -8.99 19.41 7.06
CA GLU A 93 -9.50 19.95 8.32
C GLU A 93 -10.05 18.87 9.25
N ALA A 94 -10.68 17.85 8.66
CA ALA A 94 -11.22 16.73 9.42
C ALA A 94 -10.13 15.84 10.05
N LYS A 95 -8.88 15.92 9.58
CA LYS A 95 -7.75 15.12 10.10
C LYS A 95 -8.07 13.63 10.19
N ARG A 96 -8.82 13.11 9.22
CA ARG A 96 -9.25 11.69 9.18
C ARG A 96 -8.08 10.71 9.07
N ALA A 97 -6.95 11.19 8.58
CA ALA A 97 -5.71 10.45 8.59
C ALA A 97 -4.55 11.42 8.77
N TYR A 98 -3.46 10.96 9.37
CA TYR A 98 -2.24 11.74 9.49
C TYR A 98 -1.02 10.83 9.66
N ILE A 99 0.13 11.40 9.36
CA ILE A 99 1.45 10.79 9.55
C ILE A 99 2.11 11.56 10.69
N PRO A 100 2.25 10.98 11.90
CA PRO A 100 2.99 11.62 12.97
C PRO A 100 4.47 11.81 12.63
N ASP A 101 5.12 12.72 13.34
CA ASP A 101 6.54 13.06 13.22
C ASP A 101 7.48 12.12 14.00
N TYR A 102 6.96 10.98 14.46
CA TYR A 102 7.72 9.96 15.19
C TYR A 102 7.61 8.58 14.53
N LEU A 103 8.62 7.77 14.80
CA LEU A 103 8.70 6.37 14.38
C LEU A 103 8.23 5.45 15.51
N ASP A 104 7.86 4.22 15.17
CA ASP A 104 7.62 3.19 16.17
C ASP A 104 8.94 2.71 16.81
N LYS A 105 8.84 1.81 17.80
CA LYS A 105 10.00 1.23 18.50
C LYS A 105 10.98 0.46 17.60
N ASN A 106 10.58 0.14 16.37
CA ASN A 106 11.37 -0.57 15.37
C ASN A 106 11.87 0.38 14.26
N GLY A 107 11.69 1.71 14.41
CA GLY A 107 12.11 2.69 13.42
C GLY A 107 11.18 2.79 12.20
N ARG A 108 9.96 2.23 12.28
CA ARG A 108 9.00 2.25 11.17
C ARG A 108 8.10 3.48 11.23
N MET A 109 7.77 4.00 10.05
CA MET A 109 6.79 5.08 9.94
C MET A 109 5.41 4.61 10.41
N VAL A 110 4.69 5.52 11.07
CA VAL A 110 3.33 5.28 11.53
C VAL A 110 2.36 6.05 10.63
N PHE A 111 1.24 5.42 10.28
CA PHE A 111 0.12 6.05 9.61
C PHE A 111 -1.14 5.84 10.46
N VAL A 112 -1.78 6.93 10.88
CA VAL A 112 -2.95 6.88 11.75
C VAL A 112 -4.20 7.25 10.96
N THR A 113 -5.27 6.46 11.10
CA THR A 113 -6.59 6.77 10.55
C THR A 113 -7.65 6.82 11.65
N LEU A 114 -8.61 7.74 11.51
CA LEU A 114 -9.72 8.00 12.43
C LEU A 114 -11.06 7.78 11.69
N PRO A 115 -11.55 6.54 11.55
CA PRO A 115 -12.73 6.23 10.73
C PRO A 115 -14.04 6.79 11.29
N ALA A 116 -14.09 7.16 12.57
CA ALA A 116 -15.26 7.77 13.19
C ALA A 116 -15.52 9.20 12.70
N ILE A 117 -14.49 9.90 12.24
CA ILE A 117 -14.62 11.26 11.72
C ILE A 117 -15.23 11.20 10.31
N LYS A 118 -16.33 11.93 10.12
CA LYS A 118 -17.06 11.99 8.84
C LYS A 118 -16.82 13.32 8.14
N THR A 119 -16.65 13.25 6.83
CA THR A 119 -16.52 14.41 5.93
C THR A 119 -17.64 14.40 4.90
N LYS A 120 -18.01 15.58 4.38
CA LYS A 120 -19.08 15.74 3.36
C LYS A 120 -18.58 15.60 1.91
N THR A 121 -17.36 15.15 1.73
CA THR A 121 -16.64 15.00 0.46
C THR A 121 -17.04 13.71 -0.25
N SER A 122 -16.67 13.62 -1.54
CA SER A 122 -17.00 12.44 -2.34
C SER A 122 -16.09 11.25 -1.99
N GLU A 123 -16.54 10.03 -2.29
CA GLU A 123 -15.70 8.83 -2.16
C GLU A 123 -14.42 8.92 -3.01
N LYS A 124 -14.49 9.63 -4.14
CA LYS A 124 -13.32 9.90 -4.98
C LYS A 124 -12.30 10.78 -4.26
N ASP A 125 -12.75 11.76 -3.49
CA ASP A 125 -11.87 12.64 -2.71
C ASP A 125 -11.24 11.87 -1.53
N HIS A 126 -12.00 10.99 -0.86
CA HIS A 126 -11.45 10.10 0.18
C HIS A 126 -10.35 9.20 -0.39
N LEU A 127 -10.62 8.57 -1.53
CA LEU A 127 -9.64 7.72 -2.20
C LEU A 127 -8.39 8.52 -2.62
N LYS A 128 -8.59 9.71 -3.20
CA LYS A 128 -7.49 10.59 -3.60
C LYS A 128 -6.62 11.01 -2.41
N TYR A 129 -7.25 11.35 -1.29
CA TYR A 129 -6.54 11.70 -0.06
C TYR A 129 -5.77 10.50 0.53
N LEU A 130 -6.36 9.31 0.51
CA LEU A 130 -5.66 8.10 0.93
C LEU A 130 -4.44 7.82 0.05
N VAL A 131 -4.59 7.87 -1.28
CA VAL A 131 -3.46 7.66 -2.20
C VAL A 131 -2.37 8.71 -2.01
N TYR A 132 -2.75 9.98 -1.82
CA TYR A 132 -1.79 11.05 -1.50
C TYR A 132 -0.96 10.73 -0.25
N ASN A 133 -1.60 10.31 0.84
CA ASN A 133 -0.90 9.94 2.07
C ASN A 133 0.03 8.73 1.85
N LEU A 134 -0.40 7.73 1.09
CA LEU A 134 0.41 6.53 0.80
C LEU A 134 1.63 6.84 -0.08
N GLU A 135 1.50 7.69 -1.10
CA GLU A 135 2.66 8.15 -1.89
C GLU A 135 3.60 9.01 -1.03
N THR A 136 3.05 9.81 -0.11
CA THR A 136 3.84 10.60 0.84
C THR A 136 4.65 9.71 1.77
N LEU A 137 4.03 8.67 2.35
CA LEU A 137 4.71 7.68 3.17
C LEU A 137 5.82 6.96 2.41
N LEU A 138 5.58 6.63 1.15
CA LEU A 138 6.57 5.95 0.33
C LEU A 138 7.84 6.81 0.15
N MET A 139 7.69 8.11 -0.12
CA MET A 139 8.82 9.03 -0.27
C MET A 139 9.69 9.12 0.99
N TYR A 140 9.09 9.11 2.18
CA TYR A 140 9.83 9.14 3.44
C TYR A 140 10.48 7.80 3.81
N SER A 141 10.05 6.70 3.18
CA SER A 141 10.53 5.35 3.47
C SER A 141 11.71 4.90 2.60
N GLU A 142 12.20 5.72 1.67
CA GLU A 142 13.26 5.35 0.71
C GLU A 142 14.57 4.93 1.40
N ASP A 143 14.86 5.46 2.60
CA ASP A 143 16.05 5.14 3.39
C ASP A 143 15.83 4.05 4.46
N ALA A 144 14.61 3.50 4.58
CA ALA A 144 14.29 2.52 5.60
C ALA A 144 14.75 1.11 5.20
N GLU A 145 15.56 0.46 6.05
CA GLU A 145 16.02 -0.92 5.85
C GLU A 145 14.84 -1.92 5.72
N GLU A 146 13.74 -1.61 6.40
CA GLU A 146 12.46 -2.32 6.26
C GLU A 146 11.38 -1.38 5.74
N GLU A 147 10.93 -1.59 4.51
CA GLU A 147 9.84 -0.86 3.82
C GLU A 147 8.44 -1.14 4.41
N CYS A 148 8.34 -1.26 5.74
CA CYS A 148 7.13 -1.63 6.45
C CYS A 148 6.55 -0.39 7.14
N ILE A 149 5.32 -0.02 6.79
CA ILE A 149 4.56 1.04 7.47
C ILE A 149 3.68 0.39 8.55
N VAL A 150 3.58 1.02 9.71
CA VAL A 150 2.62 0.64 10.76
C VAL A 150 1.34 1.44 10.57
N TRP A 151 0.25 0.77 10.19
CA TRP A 151 -1.07 1.40 10.11
C TRP A 151 -1.83 1.20 11.42
N ILE A 152 -2.13 2.31 12.11
CA ILE A 152 -3.00 2.34 13.29
C ILE A 152 -4.36 2.90 12.87
N SER A 153 -5.44 2.18 13.20
CA SER A 153 -6.80 2.67 13.00
C SER A 153 -7.49 2.80 14.34
N ASP A 154 -7.78 4.03 14.74
CA ASP A 154 -8.49 4.32 15.99
C ASP A 154 -9.99 4.46 15.70
N PHE A 155 -10.74 3.47 16.19
CA PHE A 155 -12.18 3.36 16.05
C PHE A 155 -12.96 3.99 17.22
N GLN A 156 -12.31 4.77 18.08
CA GLN A 156 -13.01 5.50 19.13
C GLN A 156 -14.14 6.35 18.55
N GLY A 157 -15.36 6.21 19.10
CA GLY A 157 -16.55 6.91 18.61
C GLY A 157 -17.17 6.31 17.34
N TRP A 158 -16.66 5.21 16.81
CA TRP A 158 -17.27 4.51 15.68
C TRP A 158 -18.48 3.70 16.14
N ALA A 159 -19.61 3.85 15.43
CA ALA A 159 -20.86 3.14 15.69
C ALA A 159 -21.27 2.30 14.47
N ILE A 160 -21.87 1.13 14.69
CA ILE A 160 -22.28 0.18 13.62
C ILE A 160 -23.29 0.82 12.65
N SER A 161 -24.11 1.76 13.11
CA SER A 161 -25.04 2.55 12.28
C SER A 161 -24.33 3.44 11.24
N ASN A 162 -23.00 3.59 11.33
CA ASN A 162 -22.19 4.35 10.37
C ASN A 162 -21.80 3.54 9.12
N ASN A 163 -22.12 2.24 9.05
CA ASN A 163 -21.87 1.45 7.87
C ASN A 163 -22.89 1.76 6.77
N LYS A 164 -22.42 2.36 5.67
CA LYS A 164 -23.07 2.14 4.37
C LYS A 164 -22.75 0.70 3.99
N THR A 165 -23.75 -0.16 3.94
CA THR A 165 -23.59 -1.54 3.47
C THR A 165 -23.01 -1.52 2.06
N PHE A 166 -21.84 -2.13 1.88
CA PHE A 166 -21.36 -2.45 0.54
C PHE A 166 -22.36 -3.43 -0.09
N PRO A 167 -22.84 -3.20 -1.32
CA PRO A 167 -23.68 -4.17 -2.00
C PRO A 167 -22.90 -5.49 -2.04
N ARG A 168 -23.49 -6.52 -1.46
CA ARG A 168 -22.94 -7.88 -1.51
C ARG A 168 -22.83 -8.24 -2.98
N ALA A 169 -21.62 -8.53 -3.47
CA ALA A 169 -21.45 -9.04 -4.82
C ALA A 169 -22.33 -10.29 -4.96
N THR A 170 -23.41 -10.17 -5.70
CA THR A 170 -24.21 -11.31 -6.15
C THR A 170 -23.37 -12.00 -7.20
N ASN A 171 -22.95 -13.23 -6.91
CA ASN A 171 -22.38 -14.09 -7.92
C ASN A 171 -23.53 -14.47 -8.87
N GLU A 172 -23.55 -13.86 -10.05
CA GLU A 172 -24.18 -14.45 -11.25
C GLU A 172 -23.10 -15.19 -12.04
#